data_AF-M9YH07-F1
#
_entry.id   AF-M9YH07-F1
#
_cell.length_a   1.000
_cell.length_b   1.000
_cell.length_c   1.000
_cell.angle_alpha   90.00
_cell.angle_beta   90.00
_cell.angle_gamma   90.00
#
_symmetry.space_group_name_H-M   'P 1'
#
loop_
_entity.id
_entity.type
_entity.pdbx_description
1 polymer ?
#
loop_
_entity_poly.entity_id
_entity_poly.type
_entity_poly.pdbx_seq_one_letter_code
_entity_poly.pdbx_strand_id
1 'polypeptide(L)' 'MTQQGNGAPLALVRMREVQEMTGLARPTIYKTISRDPTFPRPVKLSDSPARNAPVAFVLSEVQEWINRRIKAREGMA' A
#
# COMPACT_ATOMS: atom_id res chain seq x y z
N MET A 1 16.62 -28.19 1.88
CA MET A 1 16.28 -27.11 0.92
C MET A 1 15.32 -26.16 1.62
N THR A 2 15.89 -25.19 2.34
CA THR A 2 15.14 -24.22 3.16
C THR A 2 14.51 -23.17 2.27
N GLN A 3 13.21 -23.28 2.01
CA GLN A 3 12.42 -22.13 1.57
C GLN A 3 12.27 -21.20 2.77
N GLN A 4 13.13 -20.19 2.87
CA GLN A 4 12.89 -19.04 3.74
C GLN A 4 11.76 -18.24 3.10
N GLY A 5 10.53 -18.50 3.51
CA GLY A 5 9.39 -17.67 3.17
C GLY A 5 9.66 -16.27 3.70
N ASN A 6 9.74 -15.29 2.79
CA ASN A 6 9.89 -13.87 3.07
C ASN A 6 8.93 -13.45 4.20
N GLY A 7 9.45 -13.18 5.39
CA GLY A 7 8.71 -13.09 6.66
C GLY A 7 7.88 -11.82 6.86
N ALA A 8 7.41 -11.19 5.79
CA ALA A 8 6.43 -10.12 5.90
C ALA A 8 5.02 -10.73 6.01
N PRO A 9 4.20 -10.33 6.99
CA PRO A 9 2.86 -10.86 7.13
C PRO A 9 2.03 -10.59 5.87
N LEU A 10 1.50 -11.66 5.26
CA LEU A 10 0.56 -11.58 4.14
C LEU A 10 -0.80 -11.11 4.67
N ALA A 11 -0.96 -9.79 4.72
CA ALA A 11 -2.18 -9.14 5.18
C ALA A 11 -2.63 -8.07 4.18
N LEU A 12 -3.95 -7.90 4.10
CA LEU A 12 -4.58 -6.81 3.35
C LEU A 12 -5.09 -5.76 4.34
N VAL A 13 -4.68 -4.50 4.14
CA VAL A 13 -5.11 -3.36 4.95
C VAL A 13 -6.14 -2.52 4.21
N ARG A 14 -7.16 -2.05 4.92
CA ARG A 14 -8.21 -1.19 4.37
C ARG A 14 -7.71 0.24 4.22
N MET A 15 -8.44 1.04 3.45
CA MET A 15 -8.11 2.46 3.25
C MET A 15 -7.93 3.25 4.56
N ARG A 16 -8.66 2.93 5.63
CA ARG A 16 -8.49 3.60 6.93
C ARG A 16 -7.08 3.36 7.49
N GLU A 17 -6.64 2.11 7.51
CA GLU A 17 -5.31 1.74 7.99
C GLU A 17 -4.20 2.36 7.13
N VAL A 18 -4.38 2.42 5.80
CA VAL A 18 -3.41 3.11 4.93
C VAL A 18 -3.31 4.60 5.25
N GLN A 19 -4.43 5.27 5.56
CA GLN A 19 -4.40 6.67 6.01
C GLN A 19 -3.66 6.81 7.34
N GLU A 20 -3.90 5.91 8.29
CA GLU A 20 -3.22 5.90 9.60
C GLU A 20 -1.71 5.65 9.46
N MET A 21 -1.29 4.73 8.58
CA MET A 21 0.13 4.40 8.35
C MET A 21 0.89 5.48 7.57
N THR A 22 0.26 6.08 6.55
CA THR A 22 0.92 7.05 5.66
C THR A 22 0.75 8.50 6.11
N GLY A 23 -0.21 8.78 7.00
CA GLY A 23 -0.62 10.14 7.37
C GLY A 23 -1.33 10.91 6.24
N LEU A 24 -1.60 10.26 5.10
CA LEU A 24 -2.25 10.90 3.95
C LEU A 24 -3.77 10.76 4.05
N ALA A 25 -4.49 11.83 3.73
CA ALA A 25 -5.95 11.75 3.59
C ALA A 25 -6.34 10.93 2.35
N ARG A 26 -7.51 10.25 2.40
CA ARG A 26 -8.03 9.43 1.30
C ARG A 26 -7.99 10.08 -0.09
N PRO A 27 -8.36 11.36 -0.30
CA PRO A 27 -8.26 12.00 -1.63
C PRO A 27 -6.82 12.09 -2.13
N THR A 28 -5.87 12.30 -1.23
CA THR A 28 -4.44 12.35 -1.53
C THR A 28 -3.91 10.98 -1.89
N ILE A 29 -4.36 9.92 -1.21
CA ILE A 29 -4.01 8.54 -1.56
C ILE A 29 -4.45 8.24 -3.00
N TYR A 30 -5.68 8.55 -3.38
CA TYR A 30 -6.12 8.35 -4.77
C TYR A 30 -5.31 9.14 -5.80
N LYS A 31 -4.98 10.41 -5.51
CA LYS A 31 -4.09 11.20 -6.36
C LYS A 31 -2.69 10.59 -6.44
N THR A 32 -2.19 10.03 -5.35
CA THR A 32 -0.87 9.39 -5.26
C THR A 32 -0.84 8.11 -6.07
N ILE A 33 -1.88 7.26 -6.00
CA ILE A 33 -2.03 6.06 -6.83
C ILE A 33 -1.90 6.40 -8.33
N SER A 34 -2.47 7.53 -8.78
CA SER A 34 -2.37 7.96 -10.18
C SER A 34 -1.02 8.57 -10.55
N ARG A 35 -0.31 9.19 -9.60
CA ARG A 35 0.90 9.99 -9.86
C ARG A 35 2.20 9.24 -9.60
N ASP A 36 2.22 8.40 -8.59
CA ASP A 36 3.39 7.66 -8.13
C ASP A 36 3.20 6.18 -8.46
N PRO A 37 3.89 5.65 -9.50
CA PRO A 37 3.77 4.26 -9.88
C PRO A 37 4.34 3.30 -8.84
N THR A 38 5.11 3.80 -7.85
CA THR A 38 5.65 3.00 -6.75
C THR A 38 4.70 2.89 -5.57
N PHE A 39 3.59 3.64 -5.57
CA PHE A 39 2.58 3.53 -4.54
C PHE A 39 1.79 2.22 -4.68
N PRO A 40 1.45 1.54 -3.57
CA PRO A 40 0.73 0.27 -3.60
C PRO A 40 -0.60 0.34 -4.35
N ARG A 41 -0.88 -0.66 -5.17
CA ARG A 41 -2.11 -0.70 -5.97
C ARG A 41 -3.26 -1.29 -5.14
N PRO A 42 -4.49 -0.76 -5.29
CA PRO A 42 -5.64 -1.32 -4.60
C PRO A 42 -6.00 -2.70 -5.18
N VAL A 43 -6.18 -3.67 -4.28
CA VAL A 43 -6.72 -5.00 -4.55
C VAL A 43 -8.23 -4.99 -4.30
N LYS A 44 -9.02 -5.39 -5.30
CA LYS A 44 -10.47 -5.56 -5.14
C LYS A 44 -10.74 -6.76 -4.25
N LEU A 45 -11.62 -6.59 -3.25
CA LEU A 45 -12.02 -7.66 -2.34
C LEU A 45 -13.26 -8.43 -2.79
N SER A 46 -13.86 -8.03 -3.91
CA SER A 46 -15.04 -8.65 -4.49
C SER A 46 -14.95 -8.60 -6.01
N ASP A 47 -15.47 -9.64 -6.66
CA ASP A 47 -15.64 -9.71 -8.13
C ASP A 47 -16.73 -8.76 -8.66
N SER A 48 -17.44 -8.05 -7.79
CA SER A 48 -18.46 -7.10 -8.23
C SER A 48 -17.86 -6.00 -9.13
N PRO A 49 -18.46 -5.72 -10.30
CA PRO A 49 -18.05 -4.62 -11.17
C PRO A 49 -18.50 -3.24 -10.64
N ALA A 50 -19.13 -3.17 -9.48
CA ALA A 50 -19.58 -1.92 -8.88
C ALA A 50 -18.41 -0.94 -8.70
N ARG A 51 -18.60 0.33 -9.09
CA ARG A 51 -17.57 1.38 -8.93
C ARG A 51 -17.08 1.54 -7.48
N ASN A 52 -17.93 1.21 -6.51
CA ASN A 52 -17.65 1.33 -5.08
C ASN A 52 -17.33 -0.02 -4.42
N ALA A 53 -16.91 -1.02 -5.21
CA ALA A 53 -16.47 -2.29 -4.66
C ALA A 53 -15.37 -2.05 -3.59
N PRO A 54 -15.42 -2.77 -2.46
CA PRO A 54 -14.44 -2.62 -1.40
C PRO A 54 -13.05 -2.97 -1.91
N VAL A 55 -12.07 -2.13 -1.57
CA VAL A 55 -10.66 -2.32 -1.90
C VAL A 55 -9.80 -2.38 -0.64
N ALA A 56 -8.68 -3.08 -0.74
CA ALA A 56 -7.60 -3.10 0.25
C ALA A 56 -6.24 -2.96 -0.44
N PHE A 57 -5.17 -2.91 0.36
CA PHE A 57 -3.79 -2.79 -0.10
C PHE A 57 -2.95 -3.87 0.57
N VAL A 58 -1.90 -4.34 -0.10
CA VAL A 58 -0.98 -5.31 0.49
C VAL A 58 -0.14 -4.60 1.56
N LEU A 59 -0.17 -5.11 2.79
CA LEU A 59 0.52 -4.49 3.93
C LEU A 59 2.02 -4.28 3.66
N SER A 60 2.69 -5.31 3.14
CA SER A 60 4.13 -5.25 2.85
C SER A 60 4.48 -4.17 1.82
N GLU A 61 3.66 -3.99 0.78
CA GLU A 61 3.86 -2.92 -0.22
C GLU A 61 3.72 -1.53 0.41
N VAL A 62 2.72 -1.34 1.29
CA VAL A 62 2.52 -0.07 2.02
C VAL A 62 3.72 0.23 2.92
N GLN A 63 4.18 -0.76 3.69
CA GLN A 63 5.36 -0.62 4.54
C GLN A 63 6.62 -0.32 3.73
N GLU A 64 6.80 -0.99 2.58
CA GLU A 64 7.95 -0.77 1.71
C GLU A 64 7.93 0.65 1.12
N TRP A 65 6.77 1.14 0.67
CA TRP A 65 6.64 2.51 0.18
C TRP A 65 6.97 3.55 1.26
N ILE A 66 6.51 3.35 2.50
CA ILE A 66 6.87 4.20 3.64
C ILE A 66 8.39 4.17 3.88
N ASN A 67 8.99 2.99 3.89
CA ASN A 67 10.43 2.83 4.08
C ASN A 67 11.23 3.55 2.97
N ARG A 68 10.80 3.45 1.71
CA ARG A 68 11.41 4.20 0.60
C ARG A 68 11.34 5.72 0.81
N ARG A 69 10.21 6.24 1.32
CA ARG A 69 10.07 7.68 1.65
C ARG A 69 11.03 8.11 2.76
N ILE A 70 11.23 7.27 3.78
CA ILE A 70 12.19 7.52 4.87
C ILE A 70 13.61 7.53 4.30
N LYS A 71 13.99 6.51 3.53
CA LYS A 71 15.32 6.42 2.91
C LYS A 71 15.62 7.58 1.97
N ALA A 72 14.65 7.97 1.14
CA ALA A 72 14.77 9.12 0.25
C ALA A 72 14.98 10.44 1.02
N ARG A 73 14.33 10.61 2.18
CA ARG A 73 14.59 11.74 3.09
C ARG A 73 16.02 11.72 3.62
N GLU A 74 16.55 10.54 3.90
CA GLU A 74 17.89 10.35 4.46
C GLU A 74 19.01 10.37 3.41
N GLY A 75 18.68 10.61 2.13
CA GLY A 75 19.65 10.66 1.03
C GLY A 75 20.16 9.28 0.59
N MET A 76 19.55 8.20 1.08
CA MET A 76 19.84 6.83 0.69
C MET A 76 18.86 6.41 -0.41
N ALA A 77 19.14 6.84 -1.65
CA ALA A 77 18.32 6.50 -2.82
C ALA A 77 18.72 5.15 -3.44
#